data_AF-A0A9X9M049-F1
#
_entry.id   AF-A0A9X9M049-F1
#
_cell.length_a   1.000
_cell.length_b   1.000
_cell.length_c   1.000
_cell.angle_alpha   90.00
_cell.angle_beta   90.00
_cell.angle_gamma   90.00
#
_symmetry.space_group_name_H-M   'P 1'
#
loop_
_entity.id
_entity.type
_entity.pdbx_description
1 polymer ?
#
loop_
_entity_poly.entity_id
_entity_poly.type
_entity_poly.pdbx_seq_one_letter_code
_entity_poly.pdbx_strand_id
1 'polypeptide(L)' 'MMTCGHEDPNCEIGLIAGTGSNMCYMEEMRNIELLEGDEGKMCINTEWGGFGDNGCLDDIRTQYDKEVDEGSLNPGKQR' A
#
# COMPACT_ATOMS: atom_id res chain seq x y z
N MET A 1 -4.61 10.38 10.05
CA MET A 1 -3.59 11.45 9.96
C MET A 1 -2.26 10.85 10.39
N MET A 2 -1.20 11.04 9.61
CA MET A 2 0.13 10.53 9.93
C MET A 2 0.66 11.23 11.19
N THR A 3 0.96 10.50 12.25
CA THR A 3 1.38 11.10 13.54
C THR A 3 2.62 11.99 13.37
N CYS A 4 3.56 11.60 12.50
CA CYS A 4 4.76 12.37 12.19
C CYS A 4 4.44 13.75 11.59
N GLY A 5 3.32 13.89 10.88
CA GLY A 5 2.84 15.17 10.33
C GLY A 5 2.46 16.20 11.40
N HIS A 6 2.34 15.79 12.66
CA HIS A 6 2.19 16.72 13.77
C HIS A 6 3.48 17.50 14.07
N GLU A 7 4.64 16.84 13.97
CA GLU A 7 5.95 17.43 14.29
C GLU A 7 6.65 18.00 13.05
N ASP A 8 6.51 17.33 11.90
CA ASP A 8 7.09 17.78 10.63
C ASP A 8 5.99 18.04 9.58
N PRO A 9 5.71 19.32 9.22
CA PRO A 9 4.71 19.66 8.23
C PRO A 9 5.07 19.19 6.81
N ASN A 10 6.30 18.74 6.55
CA ASN A 10 6.71 18.16 5.27
C ASN A 10 6.41 16.66 5.17
N CYS A 11 5.89 16.03 6.23
CA CYS A 11 5.56 14.61 6.22
C CYS A 11 4.32 14.34 5.35
N GLU A 12 4.55 13.87 4.13
CA GLU A 12 3.49 13.50 3.17
C GLU A 12 3.37 11.98 2.96
N ILE A 13 4.17 11.16 3.64
CA ILE A 13 4.18 9.68 3.51
C ILE A 13 4.15 9.02 4.89
N GLY A 14 3.28 8.02 5.03
CA GLY A 14 3.20 7.14 6.19
C GLY A 14 3.56 5.71 5.76
N LEU A 15 4.43 5.05 6.52
CA LEU A 15 4.87 3.68 6.25
C LEU A 15 4.71 2.84 7.51
N ILE A 16 4.14 1.64 7.34
CA ILE A 16 4.11 0.60 8.36
C ILE A 16 4.96 -0.56 7.85
N ALA A 17 5.91 -1.00 8.68
CA ALA A 17 6.71 -2.20 8.47
C ALA A 17 6.76 -2.98 9.79
N GLY A 18 5.81 -3.88 9.99
CA GLY A 18 5.66 -4.70 11.18
C GLY A 18 5.12 -6.08 10.83
N THR A 19 4.08 -6.55 11.53
CA THR A 19 3.39 -7.81 11.20
C THR A 19 2.88 -7.82 9.75
N GLY A 20 2.49 -6.65 9.23
CA GLY A 20 2.25 -6.42 7.82
C GLY A 20 3.04 -5.22 7.33
N SER A 21 2.94 -4.95 6.03
CA SER A 21 3.50 -3.77 5.39
C SER A 21 2.40 -2.98 4.69
N ASN A 22 2.33 -1.66 4.91
CA ASN A 22 1.43 -0.77 4.16
C ASN A 22 2.00 0.65 4.06
N MET A 23 1.55 1.40 3.06
CA MET A 23 1.94 2.80 2.85
C MET A 23 0.71 3.68 2.57
N CYS A 24 0.78 4.93 2.99
CA CYS A 24 -0.12 5.98 2.55
C CYS A 24 0.67 7.24 2.16
N TYR A 25 0.08 8.08 1.32
CA TYR A 25 0.70 9.35 0.92
C TYR A 25 -0.34 10.43 0.60
N MET A 26 0.08 11.70 0.58
CA MET A 26 -0.77 12.81 0.13
C MET A 26 -0.77 12.91 -1.41
N GLU A 27 -1.90 12.64 -2.03
CA GLU A 27 -2.12 12.72 -3.49
C GLU A 27 -2.90 13.99 -3.84
N GLU A 28 -2.62 14.57 -5.00
CA GLU A 28 -3.38 15.69 -5.56
C GLU A 28 -4.81 15.23 -5.91
N MET A 29 -5.83 16.00 -5.49
CA MET A 29 -7.24 15.65 -5.73
C MET A 29 -7.55 15.42 -7.21
N ARG A 30 -6.94 16.19 -8.11
CA ARG A 30 -7.07 16.02 -9.57
C ARG A 30 -6.65 14.63 -10.11
N ASN A 31 -5.86 13.86 -9.35
CA ASN A 31 -5.43 12.51 -9.72
C ASN A 31 -6.39 11.43 -9.14
N ILE A 32 -7.35 11.82 -8.28
CA ILE A 32 -8.26 10.89 -7.61
C ILE A 32 -9.60 10.86 -8.37
N GLU A 33 -9.67 10.06 -9.42
CA GLU A 33 -10.82 10.00 -10.33
C GLU A 33 -12.13 9.50 -9.68
N LEU A 34 -12.04 8.83 -8.53
CA LEU A 34 -13.18 8.24 -7.84
C LEU A 34 -13.98 9.25 -7.00
N LEU A 35 -13.45 10.46 -6.78
CA LEU A 35 -14.08 11.51 -5.99
C LEU A 35 -14.30 12.76 -6.84
N GLU A 36 -15.36 13.50 -6.54
CA GLU A 36 -15.58 14.80 -7.16
C GLU A 36 -14.66 15.88 -6.53
N GLY A 37 -14.16 16.78 -7.37
CA GLY A 37 -13.29 17.89 -6.97
C GLY A 37 -11.83 17.67 -7.37
N ASP A 38 -11.14 18.76 -7.73
CA ASP A 38 -9.77 18.76 -8.24
C ASP A 38 -8.81 19.65 -7.42
N GLU A 39 -9.31 20.35 -6.40
CA GLU A 39 -8.54 21.26 -5.56
C GLU A 39 -8.01 20.58 -4.29
N GLY A 40 -6.74 20.82 -3.98
CA GLY A 40 -6.10 20.35 -2.74
C GLY A 40 -5.55 18.94 -2.83
N LYS A 41 -5.24 18.36 -1.68
CA LYS A 41 -4.65 17.02 -1.54
C LYS A 41 -5.47 16.15 -0.60
N MET A 42 -5.46 14.84 -0.83
CA MET A 42 -6.07 13.84 0.03
C MET A 42 -5.08 12.70 0.32
N CYS A 43 -5.12 12.18 1.55
CA CYS A 43 -4.33 11.02 1.91
C CYS A 43 -4.91 9.76 1.23
N ILE A 44 -4.11 9.09 0.40
CA ILE A 44 -4.42 7.80 -0.21
C ILE A 44 -3.77 6.68 0.58
N ASN A 45 -4.59 5.72 0.99
CA ASN A 45 -4.12 4.42 1.48
C ASN A 45 -3.96 3.49 0.28
N THR A 46 -2.74 2.99 0.05
CA THR A 46 -2.46 2.19 -1.14
C THR A 46 -2.90 0.73 -1.01
N GLU A 47 -3.05 0.23 0.22
CA GLU A 47 -3.20 -1.21 0.50
C GLU A 47 -2.20 -2.05 -0.30
N TRP A 48 -0.92 -1.60 -0.33
CA TRP A 48 0.06 -2.11 -1.29
C TRP A 48 0.45 -3.57 -1.05
N GLY A 49 0.02 -4.16 0.06
CA GLY A 49 0.33 -5.55 0.36
C GLY A 49 -0.33 -6.48 -0.66
N GLY A 50 -1.41 -6.05 -1.34
CA GLY A 50 -2.05 -6.80 -2.42
C GLY A 50 -1.34 -6.70 -3.76
N PHE A 51 -0.22 -5.98 -3.84
CA PHE A 51 0.60 -5.93 -5.05
C PHE A 51 1.24 -7.29 -5.31
N GLY A 52 0.94 -7.88 -6.49
CA GLY A 52 1.35 -9.25 -6.83
C GLY A 52 0.20 -10.27 -6.81
N ASP A 53 -0.96 -9.94 -6.21
CA ASP A 53 -2.13 -10.84 -6.15
C ASP A 53 -2.65 -11.26 -7.53
N ASN A 54 -2.49 -10.39 -8.54
CA ASN A 54 -2.87 -10.66 -9.93
C ASN A 54 -1.79 -11.40 -10.73
N GLY A 55 -0.70 -11.84 -10.09
CA GLY A 55 0.41 -12.54 -10.70
C GLY A 55 1.45 -11.64 -11.37
N CYS A 56 1.36 -10.30 -11.23
CA CYS A 56 2.33 -9.39 -11.85
C CYS A 56 3.76 -9.49 -11.28
N LEU A 57 3.95 -10.22 -10.17
CA LEU A 57 5.24 -10.49 -9.54
C LEU A 57 5.66 -11.97 -9.63
N ASP A 58 4.91 -12.81 -10.34
CA ASP A 58 5.16 -14.26 -10.35
C ASP A 58 6.51 -14.65 -11.00
N ASP A 59 7.10 -13.76 -11.80
CA ASP A 59 8.42 -13.92 -12.43
C ASP A 59 9.59 -13.74 -11.46
N ILE A 60 9.40 -12.95 -10.39
CA ILE A 60 10.39 -12.75 -9.33
C ILE A 60 10.15 -13.62 -8.09
N ARG A 61 8.93 -14.15 -7.90
CA ARG A 61 8.59 -15.01 -6.76
C ARG A 61 9.25 -16.38 -6.88
N THR A 62 9.88 -16.80 -5.79
CA THR A 62 10.60 -18.06 -5.71
C THR A 62 9.67 -19.21 -5.29
N GLN A 63 10.21 -20.42 -5.29
CA GLN A 63 9.51 -21.59 -4.72
C GLN A 63 9.23 -21.43 -3.22
N TYR A 64 10.07 -20.69 -2.49
CA TYR A 64 9.92 -20.48 -1.05
C TYR A 64 8.73 -19.55 -0.76
N ASP A 65 8.56 -18.49 -1.56
CA ASP A 65 7.43 -17.56 -1.42
C ASP A 65 6.09 -18.28 -1.67
N LYS A 66 6.06 -19.21 -2.63
CA LYS A 66 4.89 -20.04 -2.94
C LYS A 66 4.54 -20.98 -1.80
N GLU A 67 5.53 -21.65 -1.20
CA GLU A 67 5.32 -22.54 -0.05
C GLU A 67 4.78 -21.77 1.17
N VAL A 68 5.31 -20.56 1.42
CA VAL A 68 4.81 -19.68 2.49
C VAL A 68 3.37 -19.24 2.24
N ASP A 69 3.03 -18.84 1.01
CA ASP A 69 1.67 -18.45 0.61
C ASP A 69 0.67 -19.60 0.76
N GLU A 70 1.01 -20.80 0.27
CA GLU A 70 0.19 -22.01 0.37
C GLU A 70 -0.09 -22.43 1.82
N GLY A 71 0.88 -22.22 2.72
CA GLY A 71 0.75 -22.49 4.15
C GLY A 71 0.13 -21.35 4.97
N SER A 72 -0.20 -20.22 4.36
CA SER A 72 -0.68 -19.03 5.06
C SER A 72 -2.18 -19.12 5.40
N LEU A 73 -2.67 -18.18 6.23
CA LEU A 73 -4.09 -18.04 6.52
C LEU A 73 -4.90 -17.51 5.32
N ASN A 74 -4.24 -16.84 4.37
CA ASN A 74 -4.89 -16.20 3.22
C ASN A 74 -4.18 -16.56 1.90
N PRO A 75 -4.18 -17.84 1.47
CA PRO A 75 -3.49 -18.24 0.26
C PRO A 75 -3.96 -17.46 -0.96
N GLY A 76 -3.03 -17.01 -1.78
CA GLY A 76 -3.31 -16.23 -2.98
C GLY A 76 -3.51 -14.73 -2.71
N LYS A 77 -3.34 -14.27 -1.47
CA LYS A 77 -3.52 -12.87 -1.06
C LYS A 77 -2.31 -12.35 -0.30
N GLN A 78 -1.93 -11.12 -0.59
CA GLN A 78 -0.82 -10.43 0.06
C GLN A 78 0.51 -11.20 -0.07
N ARG A 79 0.82 -11.65 -1.30
CA ARG A 79 1.72 -12.79 -1.57
C ARG A 79 2.97 -12.48 -2.39
#